data_AF-A0A0Q4QPG9-F1
#
_entry.id   AF-A0A0Q4QPG9-F1
#
_cell.length_a   1.000
_cell.length_b   1.000
_cell.length_c   1.000
_cell.angle_alpha   90.00
_cell.angle_beta   90.00
_cell.angle_gamma   90.00
#
_symmetry.space_group_name_H-M   'P 1'
#
loop_
_entity.id
_entity.type
_entity.pdbx_description
1 polymer ?
#
loop_
_entity_poly.entity_id
_entity_poly.type
_entity_poly.pdbx_seq_one_letter_code
_entity_poly.pdbx_strand_id
1 'polypeptide(L)'
;MENKTPLHLLEKAKSFHEEANRKFSYAKGSIPEKYLAFLIKISKERFLCKETVALDDEAVKLSMGHGQDGTFVMVTEPYLGVDGRVLWARDEHRQKEKKLDISTLISGNNVIVTIVSEFLGQAMGSAQFNPNKGFRGYDLQGVESIAIGRALGFLGYGLLGSSVISEDLLTPDSEIGNPNTDGQQQSNDHRNGGGQQQSSNHRNGGGQQQSNNHRNGGGQQQSSNHRNGGGQQQSSNHRNGGGQQLE
;
A
#
# COMPACT_ATOMS: atom_id res chain seq x y z
N MET A 1 -47.59 -10.58 5.10
CA MET A 1 -46.58 -10.86 4.05
C MET A 1 -45.37 -11.39 4.78
N GLU A 2 -44.86 -12.57 4.43
CA GLU A 2 -43.58 -13.03 4.96
C GLU A 2 -42.50 -12.03 4.55
N ASN A 3 -41.80 -11.50 5.54
CA ASN A 3 -40.64 -10.63 5.31
C ASN A 3 -39.50 -11.50 4.78
N LYS A 4 -39.43 -11.68 3.46
CA LYS A 4 -38.38 -12.43 2.77
C LYS A 4 -37.19 -11.56 2.45
N THR A 5 -36.00 -12.16 2.44
CA THR A 5 -34.78 -11.48 2.01
C THR A 5 -34.91 -11.12 0.52
N PRO A 6 -34.56 -9.88 0.11
CA PRO A 6 -34.53 -9.53 -1.31
C PRO A 6 -33.57 -10.44 -2.10
N LEU A 7 -34.07 -11.05 -3.18
CA LEU A 7 -33.33 -12.03 -3.97
C LEU A 7 -31.97 -11.51 -4.47
N HIS A 8 -31.92 -10.26 -4.92
CA HIS A 8 -30.69 -9.64 -5.40
C HIS A 8 -29.59 -9.54 -4.31
N LEU A 9 -29.96 -9.46 -3.02
CA LEU A 9 -29.00 -9.46 -1.92
C LEU A 9 -28.49 -10.88 -1.63
N LEU A 10 -29.33 -11.90 -1.76
CA LEU A 10 -28.91 -13.30 -1.67
C LEU A 10 -27.92 -13.65 -2.79
N GLU A 11 -28.20 -13.24 -4.02
CA GLU A 11 -27.30 -13.44 -5.16
C GLU A 11 -25.97 -12.72 -4.97
N LYS A 12 -26.01 -11.48 -4.48
CA LYS A 12 -24.81 -10.69 -4.15
C LYS A 12 -24.01 -11.33 -3.00
N ALA A 13 -24.66 -11.87 -1.98
CA ALA A 13 -24.00 -12.58 -0.90
C ALA A 13 -23.31 -13.86 -1.40
N LYS A 14 -23.99 -14.65 -2.25
CA LYS A 14 -23.43 -15.84 -2.90
C LYS A 14 -22.20 -15.49 -3.75
N SER A 15 -22.27 -14.42 -4.54
CA SER A 15 -21.14 -14.01 -5.38
C SER A 15 -19.91 -13.57 -4.56
N PHE A 16 -20.10 -12.94 -3.39
CA PHE A 16 -18.99 -12.64 -2.48
C PHE A 16 -18.34 -13.90 -1.89
N HIS A 17 -19.13 -14.93 -1.55
CA HIS A 17 -18.58 -16.23 -1.12
C HIS A 17 -17.79 -16.93 -2.25
N GLU A 18 -18.32 -16.91 -3.48
CA GLU A 18 -17.62 -17.45 -4.65
C GLU A 18 -16.31 -16.71 -4.94
N GLU A 19 -16.32 -15.38 -4.86
CA GLU A 19 -15.12 -14.55 -4.99
C GLU A 19 -14.08 -14.92 -3.92
N ALA A 20 -14.50 -15.04 -2.66
CA ALA A 20 -13.62 -15.40 -1.55
C ALA A 20 -13.00 -16.80 -1.73
N ASN A 21 -13.79 -17.77 -2.20
CA ASN A 21 -13.31 -19.12 -2.52
C ASN A 21 -12.31 -19.11 -3.69
N ARG A 22 -12.58 -18.34 -4.75
CA ARG A 22 -11.64 -18.15 -5.86
C ARG A 22 -10.32 -17.54 -5.38
N LYS A 23 -10.37 -16.52 -4.51
CA LYS A 23 -9.17 -15.93 -3.90
C LYS A 23 -8.38 -16.96 -3.13
N PHE A 24 -9.05 -17.85 -2.38
CA PHE A 24 -8.38 -18.90 -1.62
C PHE A 24 -7.64 -19.91 -2.51
N SER A 25 -8.28 -20.34 -3.60
CA SER A 25 -7.63 -21.20 -4.60
C SER A 25 -6.45 -20.52 -5.27
N TYR A 26 -6.59 -19.25 -5.64
CA TYR A 26 -5.51 -18.44 -6.20
C TYR A 26 -4.34 -18.26 -5.22
N ALA A 27 -4.64 -18.00 -3.94
CA ALA A 27 -3.65 -17.85 -2.89
C ALA A 27 -2.79 -19.11 -2.73
N LYS A 28 -3.41 -20.29 -2.73
CA LYS A 28 -2.69 -21.57 -2.68
C LYS A 28 -1.75 -21.79 -3.86
N GLY A 29 -2.11 -21.32 -5.05
CA GLY A 29 -1.27 -21.42 -6.24
C GLY A 29 -0.16 -20.37 -6.30
N SER A 30 -0.31 -19.24 -5.61
CA SER A 30 0.62 -18.11 -5.67
C SER A 30 1.68 -18.11 -4.56
N ILE A 31 1.41 -18.80 -3.45
CA ILE A 31 2.32 -18.90 -2.31
C ILE A 31 3.16 -20.17 -2.44
N PRO A 32 4.50 -20.10 -2.32
CA PRO A 32 5.35 -21.29 -2.33
C PRO A 32 4.93 -22.29 -1.23
N GLU A 33 4.98 -23.58 -1.57
CA GLU A 33 4.44 -24.67 -0.73
C GLU A 33 4.93 -24.61 0.73
N LYS A 34 6.22 -24.32 0.94
CA LYS A 34 6.82 -24.22 2.28
C LYS A 34 6.24 -23.13 3.18
N TYR A 35 5.49 -22.17 2.62
CA TYR A 35 4.84 -21.10 3.40
C TYR A 35 3.32 -21.24 3.49
N LEU A 36 2.73 -22.29 2.89
CA LEU A 36 1.28 -22.50 2.93
C LEU A 36 0.76 -22.75 4.36
N ALA A 37 1.61 -23.21 5.29
CA ALA A 37 1.25 -23.34 6.71
C ALA A 37 0.88 -21.99 7.36
N PHE A 38 1.31 -20.87 6.79
CA PHE A 38 0.99 -19.52 7.26
C PHE A 38 -0.22 -18.90 6.55
N LEU A 39 -0.83 -19.61 5.59
CA LEU A 39 -2.05 -19.18 4.93
C LEU A 39 -3.26 -19.48 5.82
N ILE A 40 -3.80 -18.43 6.42
CA ILE A 40 -4.97 -18.49 7.29
C ILE A 40 -6.20 -17.91 6.60
N LYS A 41 -7.36 -18.15 7.21
CA LYS A 41 -8.67 -17.69 6.79
C LYS A 41 -9.13 -16.58 7.74
N ILE A 42 -9.39 -15.39 7.23
CA ILE A 42 -9.87 -14.25 8.02
C ILE A 42 -11.31 -13.95 7.63
N SER A 43 -12.18 -13.82 8.63
CA SER A 43 -13.57 -13.42 8.44
C SER A 43 -13.66 -11.91 8.20
N LYS A 44 -14.43 -11.49 7.21
CA LYS A 44 -14.63 -10.08 6.87
C LYS A 44 -16.08 -9.80 6.55
N GLU A 45 -16.54 -8.65 7.01
CA GLU A 45 -17.81 -8.09 6.59
C GLU A 45 -17.71 -7.56 5.16
N ARG A 46 -18.67 -7.95 4.32
CA ARG A 46 -18.88 -7.37 3.00
C ARG A 46 -20.24 -6.70 2.96
N PHE A 47 -20.20 -5.41 2.72
CA PHE A 47 -21.38 -4.57 2.68
C PHE A 47 -22.31 -4.95 1.52
N LEU A 48 -23.58 -5.20 1.83
CA LEU A 48 -24.59 -5.53 0.82
C LEU A 48 -25.41 -4.28 0.46
N CYS A 49 -25.98 -3.59 1.45
CA CYS A 49 -26.78 -2.37 1.27
C CYS A 49 -26.90 -1.56 2.57
N LYS A 50 -27.29 -0.28 2.45
CA LYS A 50 -27.41 0.68 3.58
C LYS A 50 -28.62 0.45 4.47
N GLU A 51 -29.61 -0.26 3.96
CA GLU A 51 -30.86 -0.49 4.66
C GLU A 51 -30.80 -1.79 5.46
N THR A 52 -31.43 -1.80 6.63
CA THR A 52 -31.67 -3.01 7.39
C THR A 52 -32.82 -3.77 6.74
N VAL A 53 -32.49 -4.77 5.92
CA VAL A 53 -33.49 -5.63 5.28
C VAL A 53 -33.85 -6.81 6.19
N ALA A 54 -35.06 -7.34 6.06
CA ALA A 54 -35.39 -8.59 6.73
C ALA A 54 -34.54 -9.75 6.20
N LEU A 55 -34.11 -10.63 7.11
CA LEU A 55 -33.29 -11.80 6.80
C LEU A 55 -34.09 -13.06 7.13
N ASP A 56 -34.29 -13.89 6.12
CA ASP A 56 -34.85 -15.24 6.25
C ASP A 56 -33.77 -16.30 6.52
N ASP A 57 -34.20 -17.54 6.73
CA ASP A 57 -33.30 -18.67 7.04
C ASP A 57 -32.22 -18.91 5.97
N GLU A 58 -32.49 -18.57 4.70
CA GLU A 58 -31.50 -18.69 3.63
C GLU A 58 -30.40 -17.63 3.79
N ALA A 59 -30.78 -16.38 4.06
CA ALA A 59 -29.82 -15.31 4.32
C ALA A 59 -28.94 -15.58 5.54
N VAL A 60 -29.53 -16.09 6.63
CA VAL A 60 -28.77 -16.45 7.84
C VAL A 60 -27.78 -17.58 7.55
N LYS A 61 -28.16 -18.59 6.76
CA LYS A 61 -27.23 -19.66 6.32
C LYS A 61 -26.07 -19.12 5.48
N LEU A 62 -26.27 -18.03 4.75
CA LEU A 62 -25.21 -17.34 4.02
C LEU A 62 -24.36 -16.42 4.90
N SER A 63 -24.58 -16.41 6.23
CA SER A 63 -23.90 -15.52 7.18
C SER A 63 -24.19 -14.04 6.90
N MET A 64 -25.39 -13.73 6.43
CA MET A 64 -25.86 -12.34 6.35
C MET A 64 -26.24 -11.83 7.73
N GLY A 65 -26.02 -10.54 7.96
CA GLY A 65 -26.29 -9.88 9.24
C GLY A 65 -26.55 -8.39 9.09
N HIS A 66 -26.79 -7.74 10.23
CA HIS A 66 -26.99 -6.29 10.31
C HIS A 66 -25.84 -5.67 11.07
N GLY A 67 -25.22 -4.67 10.46
CA GLY A 67 -24.19 -3.84 11.06
C GLY A 67 -24.71 -2.42 11.28
N GLN A 68 -23.84 -1.55 11.79
CA GLN A 68 -24.18 -0.14 12.02
C GLN A 68 -24.57 0.59 10.74
N ASP A 69 -24.00 0.19 9.61
CA ASP A 69 -24.17 0.86 8.32
C ASP A 69 -25.20 0.20 7.38
N GLY A 70 -25.85 -0.89 7.81
CA GLY A 70 -26.84 -1.61 7.00
C GLY A 70 -26.68 -3.14 7.03
N THR A 71 -27.10 -3.81 5.97
CA THR A 71 -26.98 -5.28 5.85
C THR A 71 -25.64 -5.67 5.22
N PHE A 72 -24.99 -6.68 5.81
CA PHE A 72 -23.72 -7.23 5.35
C PHE A 72 -23.79 -8.76 5.18
N VAL A 73 -22.73 -9.34 4.61
CA VAL A 73 -22.44 -10.77 4.67
C VAL A 73 -21.03 -11.02 5.18
N MET A 74 -20.86 -11.99 6.09
CA MET A 74 -19.54 -12.45 6.50
C MET A 74 -18.98 -13.36 5.42
N VAL A 75 -17.81 -13.02 4.89
CA VAL A 75 -17.05 -13.89 3.99
C VAL A 75 -15.67 -14.18 4.56
N THR A 76 -15.13 -15.35 4.22
CA THR A 76 -13.82 -15.75 4.70
C THR A 76 -12.78 -15.60 3.60
N GLU A 77 -11.89 -14.63 3.72
CA GLU A 77 -10.83 -14.36 2.74
C GLU A 77 -9.48 -14.97 3.17
N PRO A 78 -8.64 -15.39 2.20
CA PRO A 78 -7.28 -15.84 2.50
C PRO A 78 -6.40 -14.69 3.00
N TYR A 79 -5.53 -14.99 3.96
CA TYR A 79 -4.49 -14.09 4.44
C TYR A 79 -3.21 -14.86 4.72
N LEU A 80 -2.10 -14.39 4.16
CA LEU A 80 -0.78 -14.90 4.55
C LEU A 80 -0.30 -14.14 5.79
N GLY A 81 -0.08 -14.86 6.89
CA GLY A 81 0.42 -14.31 8.14
C GLY A 81 1.75 -13.58 7.98
N VAL A 82 1.99 -12.56 8.80
CA VAL A 82 3.20 -11.73 8.75
C VAL A 82 4.46 -12.58 8.94
N ASP A 83 4.41 -13.56 9.85
CA ASP A 83 5.51 -14.51 10.09
C ASP A 83 5.89 -15.27 8.81
N GLY A 84 4.89 -15.73 8.05
CA GLY A 84 5.11 -16.40 6.77
C GLY A 84 5.72 -15.49 5.72
N ARG A 85 5.32 -14.21 5.68
CA ARG A 85 5.89 -13.20 4.78
C ARG A 85 7.34 -12.87 5.14
N VAL A 86 7.64 -12.69 6.43
CA VAL A 86 9.00 -12.41 6.92
C VAL A 86 9.91 -13.60 6.63
N LEU A 87 9.45 -14.82 6.90
CA LEU A 87 10.20 -16.04 6.60
C LEU A 87 10.45 -16.15 5.10
N TRP A 88 9.43 -15.90 4.27
CA TRP A 88 9.57 -15.90 2.82
C TRP A 88 10.62 -14.90 2.33
N ALA A 89 10.49 -13.65 2.75
CA ALA A 89 11.44 -12.61 2.38
C ALA A 89 12.87 -12.98 2.78
N ARG A 90 13.09 -13.42 4.03
CA ARG A 90 14.42 -13.78 4.53
C ARG A 90 15.02 -14.96 3.79
N ASP A 91 14.24 -16.00 3.51
CA ASP A 91 14.73 -17.18 2.81
C ASP A 91 15.14 -16.84 1.38
N GLU A 92 14.36 -16.04 0.65
CA GLU A 92 14.71 -15.64 -0.71
C GLU A 92 15.99 -14.77 -0.73
N HIS A 93 16.12 -13.87 0.23
CA HIS A 93 17.34 -13.06 0.40
C HIS A 93 18.55 -13.93 0.74
N ARG A 94 18.40 -14.90 1.64
CA ARG A 94 19.46 -15.86 1.98
C ARG A 94 19.90 -16.68 0.76
N GLN A 95 18.95 -17.18 -0.03
CA GLN A 95 19.22 -17.96 -1.24
C GLN A 95 19.97 -17.17 -2.31
N LYS A 96 19.74 -15.86 -2.38
CA LYS A 96 20.39 -14.95 -3.34
C LYS A 96 21.67 -14.30 -2.80
N GLU A 97 22.05 -14.60 -1.55
CA GLU A 97 23.16 -13.93 -0.85
C GLU A 97 23.00 -12.40 -0.80
N LYS A 98 21.75 -11.94 -0.58
CA LYS A 98 21.35 -10.53 -0.56
C LYS A 98 20.92 -10.08 0.82
N LYS A 99 21.06 -8.79 1.10
CA LYS A 99 20.63 -8.18 2.37
C LYS A 99 19.16 -7.78 2.35
N LEU A 100 18.51 -8.00 3.49
CA LEU A 100 17.16 -7.52 3.81
C LEU A 100 17.21 -6.80 5.15
N ASP A 101 16.96 -5.50 5.13
CA ASP A 101 16.91 -4.68 6.33
C ASP A 101 15.46 -4.27 6.60
N ILE A 102 15.01 -4.49 7.83
CA ILE A 102 13.68 -4.08 8.32
C ILE A 102 13.93 -3.11 9.46
N SER A 103 13.42 -1.89 9.33
CA SER A 103 13.58 -0.83 10.33
C SER A 103 12.22 -0.25 10.71
N THR A 104 12.03 -0.03 12.01
CA THR A 104 10.79 0.51 12.57
C THR A 104 11.07 1.90 13.15
N LEU A 105 10.22 2.86 12.82
CA LEU A 105 10.19 4.20 13.36
C LEU A 105 8.83 4.48 13.99
N ILE A 106 8.83 4.92 15.24
CA ILE A 106 7.61 5.35 15.94
C ILE A 106 7.57 6.87 15.92
N SER A 107 6.49 7.45 15.41
CA SER A 107 6.29 8.90 15.33
C SER A 107 4.89 9.27 15.79
N GLY A 108 4.78 9.69 17.06
CA GLY A 108 3.50 9.91 17.72
C GLY A 108 2.71 8.61 17.83
N ASN A 109 1.50 8.60 17.26
CA ASN A 109 0.60 7.44 17.25
C ASN A 109 0.80 6.54 16.02
N ASN A 110 1.86 6.78 15.23
CA ASN A 110 2.14 6.03 14.02
C ASN A 110 3.36 5.14 14.20
N VAL A 111 3.27 3.91 13.69
CA VAL A 111 4.41 3.04 13.44
C VAL A 111 4.65 3.04 11.94
N ILE A 112 5.87 3.37 11.53
CA ILE A 112 6.31 3.36 10.15
C ILE A 112 7.43 2.33 10.03
N VAL A 113 7.26 1.35 9.17
CA VAL A 113 8.24 0.31 8.88
C VAL A 113 8.80 0.56 7.48
N THR A 114 10.13 0.59 7.38
CA THR A 114 10.84 0.64 6.10
C THR A 114 11.58 -0.68 5.90
N ILE A 115 11.34 -1.31 4.76
CA ILE A 115 12.03 -2.52 4.34
C ILE A 115 12.89 -2.21 3.12
N VAL A 116 14.18 -2.48 3.24
CA VAL A 116 15.15 -2.33 2.15
C VAL A 116 15.61 -3.72 1.72
N SER A 117 15.28 -4.08 0.49
CA SER A 117 15.75 -5.28 -0.20
C SER A 117 16.81 -4.88 -1.21
N GLU A 118 17.96 -5.56 -1.18
CA GLU A 118 19.05 -5.30 -2.13
C GLU A 118 18.65 -5.60 -3.60
N PHE A 119 17.62 -6.43 -3.83
CA PHE A 119 17.21 -6.81 -5.19
C PHE A 119 15.77 -6.45 -5.56
N LEU A 120 14.91 -6.07 -4.60
CA LEU A 120 13.53 -5.60 -4.85
C LEU A 120 13.36 -4.10 -4.63
N GLY A 121 14.40 -3.41 -4.12
CA GLY A 121 14.31 -2.00 -3.76
C GLY A 121 13.74 -1.80 -2.37
N GLN A 122 13.02 -0.70 -2.16
CA GLN A 122 12.53 -0.29 -0.85
C GLN A 122 11.00 -0.19 -0.84
N ALA A 123 10.41 -0.61 0.26
CA ALA A 123 8.99 -0.40 0.55
C ALA A 123 8.77 0.13 1.95
N MET A 124 7.66 0.83 2.14
CA MET A 124 7.24 1.37 3.43
C MET A 124 5.83 0.89 3.76
N GLY A 125 5.61 0.57 5.03
CA GLY A 125 4.30 0.28 5.59
C GLY A 125 4.09 1.17 6.80
N SER A 126 2.87 1.62 7.02
CA SER A 126 2.52 2.39 8.22
C SER A 126 1.28 1.81 8.85
N ALA A 127 1.12 1.99 10.16
CA ALA A 127 -0.08 1.66 10.89
C ALA A 127 -0.22 2.59 12.11
N GLN A 128 -1.45 2.87 12.52
CA GLN A 128 -1.73 3.73 13.68
C GLN A 128 -2.16 2.93 14.90
N PHE A 129 -1.69 3.35 16.09
CA PHE A 129 -2.21 2.86 17.37
C PHE A 129 -2.91 4.00 18.11
N ASN A 130 -4.01 3.71 18.79
CA ASN A 130 -4.70 4.70 19.61
C ASN A 130 -4.38 4.48 21.09
N PRO A 131 -3.51 5.31 21.71
CA PRO A 131 -3.12 5.14 23.11
C PRO A 131 -4.29 5.32 24.09
N ASN A 132 -5.37 5.98 23.66
CA ASN A 132 -6.54 6.24 24.50
C ASN A 132 -7.59 5.11 24.45
N LYS A 133 -7.44 4.12 23.57
CA LYS A 133 -8.35 2.96 23.46
C LYS A 133 -7.99 1.81 24.41
N GLY A 134 -7.32 2.04 25.54
CA GLY A 134 -7.00 1.01 26.56
C GLY A 134 -6.44 -0.31 25.98
N PHE A 135 -6.60 -1.42 26.70
CA PHE A 135 -6.16 -2.77 26.28
C PHE A 135 -6.93 -3.36 25.07
N ARG A 136 -7.80 -2.56 24.42
CA ARG A 136 -8.62 -2.95 23.26
C ARG A 136 -8.24 -2.24 21.95
N GLY A 137 -7.32 -1.27 22.00
CA GLY A 137 -6.55 -0.84 20.83
C GLY A 137 -5.36 -1.79 20.68
N TYR A 138 -4.95 -2.12 19.44
CA TYR A 138 -3.75 -2.93 19.21
C TYR A 138 -2.60 -2.40 20.05
N ASP A 139 -1.93 -3.32 20.74
CA ASP A 139 -0.66 -2.99 21.35
C ASP A 139 0.35 -2.59 20.25
N LEU A 140 1.43 -1.95 20.69
CA LEU A 140 2.46 -1.48 19.78
C LEU A 140 2.98 -2.61 18.86
N GLN A 141 3.04 -3.84 19.38
CA GLN A 141 3.49 -5.02 18.66
C GLN A 141 2.52 -5.42 17.53
N GLY A 142 1.21 -5.39 17.76
CA GLY A 142 0.19 -5.63 16.75
C GLY A 142 0.26 -4.60 15.62
N VAL A 143 0.40 -3.33 15.97
CA VAL A 143 0.52 -2.22 14.99
C VAL A 143 1.80 -2.32 14.18
N GLU A 144 2.92 -2.67 14.83
CA GLU A 144 4.17 -2.95 14.13
C GLU A 144 4.03 -4.13 13.16
N SER A 145 3.40 -5.22 13.58
CA SER A 145 3.15 -6.38 12.72
C SER A 145 2.32 -6.02 11.47
N ILE A 146 1.31 -5.16 11.63
CA ILE A 146 0.52 -4.63 10.51
C ILE A 146 1.40 -3.80 9.57
N ALA A 147 2.23 -2.90 10.10
CA ALA A 147 3.12 -2.07 9.29
C ALA A 147 4.16 -2.92 8.53
N ILE A 148 4.74 -3.94 9.17
CA ILE A 148 5.63 -4.93 8.51
C ILE A 148 4.88 -5.66 7.39
N GLY A 149 3.68 -6.17 7.68
CA GLY A 149 2.86 -6.90 6.72
C GLY A 149 2.54 -6.07 5.47
N ARG A 150 2.24 -4.78 5.64
CA ARG A 150 2.02 -3.82 4.55
C ARG A 150 3.28 -3.61 3.71
N ALA A 151 4.41 -3.31 4.37
CA ALA A 151 5.69 -3.10 3.68
C ALA A 151 6.12 -4.33 2.86
N LEU A 152 6.02 -5.52 3.45
CA LEU A 152 6.31 -6.79 2.77
C LEU A 152 5.33 -7.07 1.61
N GLY A 153 4.06 -6.71 1.78
CA GLY A 153 3.06 -6.82 0.73
C GLY A 153 3.42 -6.00 -0.52
N PHE A 154 3.98 -4.80 -0.34
CA PHE A 154 4.46 -3.97 -1.46
C PHE A 154 5.68 -4.56 -2.17
N LEU A 155 6.52 -5.35 -1.48
CA LEU A 155 7.62 -6.09 -2.08
C LEU A 155 7.18 -7.42 -2.72
N GLY A 156 5.89 -7.74 -2.71
CA GLY A 156 5.34 -8.98 -3.29
C GLY A 156 5.31 -10.18 -2.34
N TYR A 157 5.71 -10.01 -1.07
CA TYR A 157 5.59 -11.05 -0.05
C TYR A 157 4.21 -11.04 0.58
N GLY A 158 3.24 -11.66 -0.10
CA GLY A 158 1.85 -11.71 0.36
C GLY A 158 0.89 -12.03 -0.77
N LEU A 159 -0.41 -11.82 -0.51
CA LEU A 159 -1.43 -11.92 -1.54
C LEU A 159 -1.67 -10.53 -2.13
N LEU A 160 -1.48 -10.38 -3.45
CA LEU A 160 -1.79 -9.13 -4.16
C LEU A 160 -3.25 -8.74 -3.88
N GLY A 161 -3.47 -7.48 -3.47
CA GLY A 161 -4.80 -6.97 -3.09
C GLY A 161 -5.26 -7.26 -1.65
N SER A 162 -4.53 -8.08 -0.88
CA SER A 162 -4.83 -8.30 0.55
C SER A 162 -4.24 -7.24 1.48
N SER A 163 -3.20 -6.52 1.02
CA SER A 163 -2.33 -5.70 1.87
C SER A 163 -2.53 -4.19 1.69
N VAL A 164 -3.37 -3.80 0.73
CA VAL A 164 -3.72 -2.39 0.44
C VAL A 164 -5.11 -2.01 0.95
N ILE A 165 -5.86 -2.97 1.51
CA ILE A 165 -7.24 -2.73 1.95
C ILE A 165 -7.39 -3.09 3.43
N SER A 166 -7.62 -2.02 4.20
CA SER A 166 -8.29 -1.92 5.50
C SER A 166 -7.49 -2.31 6.75
N GLU A 167 -7.12 -1.26 7.47
CA GLU A 167 -6.73 -1.18 8.88
C GLU A 167 -7.82 -1.66 9.86
N ASP A 168 -8.99 -2.08 9.37
CA ASP A 168 -10.22 -2.25 10.18
C ASP A 168 -10.67 -3.71 10.43
N LEU A 169 -9.88 -4.74 10.08
CA LEU A 169 -10.43 -6.12 10.02
C LEU A 169 -9.70 -7.17 10.87
N LEU A 170 -8.94 -6.76 11.88
CA LEU A 170 -8.40 -7.66 12.90
C LEU A 170 -8.90 -7.36 14.33
N THR A 171 -9.97 -6.57 14.48
CA THR A 171 -10.63 -6.42 15.79
C THR A 171 -11.50 -7.65 16.07
N PRO A 172 -11.36 -8.32 17.23
CA PRO A 172 -12.49 -9.00 17.81
C PRO A 172 -13.48 -7.90 18.21
N ASP A 173 -14.67 -7.97 17.62
CA ASP A 173 -15.83 -7.11 17.83
C ASP A 173 -15.81 -5.76 17.09
N SER A 174 -16.78 -5.67 16.19
CA SER A 174 -17.25 -4.51 15.44
C SER A 174 -17.51 -3.30 16.33
N GLU A 175 -16.95 -2.12 16.01
CA GLU A 175 -17.62 -0.84 16.29
C GLU A 175 -16.97 0.41 15.64
N ILE A 176 -17.83 1.15 14.92
CA ILE A 176 -17.81 2.58 14.58
C ILE A 176 -17.04 3.00 13.32
N GLY A 177 -17.81 3.20 12.24
CA GLY A 177 -17.38 3.80 10.98
C GLY A 177 -17.44 5.33 10.92
N ASN A 178 -16.91 5.88 9.82
CA ASN A 178 -17.57 6.89 8.98
C ASN A 178 -16.84 6.96 7.61
N PRO A 179 -17.54 7.25 6.50
CA PRO A 179 -17.16 6.87 5.13
C PRO A 179 -16.47 8.01 4.38
N ASN A 180 -15.56 7.65 3.47
CA ASN A 180 -15.45 8.21 2.12
C ASN A 180 -14.18 7.67 1.46
N THR A 181 -14.34 6.58 0.72
CA THR A 181 -13.54 6.36 -0.50
C THR A 181 -14.41 5.57 -1.46
N ASP A 182 -15.15 6.31 -2.28
CA ASP A 182 -15.70 5.80 -3.52
C ASP A 182 -14.58 5.12 -4.30
N GLY A 183 -14.79 3.83 -4.59
CA GLY A 183 -13.92 3.06 -5.45
C GLY A 183 -13.98 3.59 -6.88
N GLN A 184 -13.18 4.61 -7.17
CA GLN A 184 -12.67 4.78 -8.53
C GLN A 184 -11.56 3.74 -8.73
N GLN A 185 -11.94 2.60 -9.32
CA GLN A 185 -11.01 1.73 -10.00
C GLN A 185 -10.37 2.52 -11.15
N GLN A 186 -9.23 3.18 -10.87
CA GLN A 186 -8.36 3.64 -11.93
C GLN A 186 -7.64 2.41 -12.51
N SER A 187 -8.01 2.08 -13.74
CA SER A 187 -7.27 1.18 -14.62
C SER A 187 -5.84 1.70 -14.78
N ASN A 188 -4.87 1.04 -14.15
CA ASN A 188 -3.46 1.25 -14.48
C ASN A 188 -3.11 0.41 -15.70
N ASP A 189 -3.38 0.96 -16.88
CA ASP A 189 -2.71 0.59 -18.12
C ASP A 189 -1.22 0.95 -17.98
N HIS A 190 -0.41 0.01 -17.48
CA HIS A 190 1.03 0.11 -17.59
C HIS A 190 1.46 -0.30 -19.00
N ARG A 191 1.59 0.72 -19.85
CA ARG A 191 2.41 0.69 -21.07
C ARG A 191 3.83 0.26 -20.71
N ASN A 192 4.19 -0.96 -21.09
CA ASN A 192 5.57 -1.40 -21.06
C ASN A 192 6.24 -0.95 -22.36
N GLY A 193 7.04 0.11 -22.27
CA GLY A 193 7.97 0.54 -23.31
C GLY A 193 9.32 -0.16 -23.11
N GLY A 194 9.68 -1.04 -24.03
CA GLY A 194 11.00 -1.68 -24.11
C GLY A 194 11.13 -2.39 -25.46
N GLY A 195 12.10 -1.95 -26.27
CA GLY A 195 12.07 -2.10 -27.73
C GLY A 195 12.72 -3.34 -28.35
N GLN A 196 13.12 -3.13 -29.63
CA GLN A 196 13.61 -4.05 -30.66
C GLN A 196 12.45 -4.70 -31.46
N GLN A 197 12.37 -4.62 -32.80
CA GLN A 197 13.43 -4.76 -33.79
C GLN A 197 13.21 -3.90 -35.04
N GLN A 198 14.34 -3.57 -35.67
CA GLN A 198 14.47 -2.92 -36.97
C GLN A 198 13.85 -3.77 -38.09
N SER A 199 13.10 -3.15 -39.00
CA SER A 199 13.16 -3.50 -40.42
C SER A 199 12.70 -2.32 -41.29
N SER A 200 13.41 -2.18 -42.40
CA SER A 200 13.40 -1.15 -43.44
C SER A 200 12.05 -0.90 -44.11
N ASN A 201 11.78 0.36 -44.51
CA ASN A 201 11.66 0.72 -45.93
C ASN A 201 11.54 2.22 -46.19
N HIS A 202 12.27 2.64 -47.23
CA HIS A 202 12.31 3.90 -47.97
C HIS A 202 11.06 4.81 -47.95
N ARG A 203 11.28 6.14 -47.90
CA ARG A 203 11.18 7.03 -49.08
C ARG A 203 11.69 8.46 -48.85
N ASN A 204 12.40 8.94 -49.86
CA ASN A 204 12.94 10.28 -50.09
C ASN A 204 11.86 11.37 -50.28
N GLY A 205 12.24 12.61 -49.96
CA GLY A 205 11.62 13.87 -50.41
C GLY A 205 11.80 14.92 -49.32
N GLY A 206 12.63 15.96 -49.41
CA GLY A 206 12.92 16.83 -50.55
C GLY A 206 12.26 18.19 -50.26
N GLY A 207 13.04 19.24 -49.97
CA GLY A 207 12.49 20.58 -49.78
C GLY A 207 13.43 21.56 -49.08
N GLN A 208 14.15 22.34 -49.87
CA GLN A 208 15.03 23.44 -49.47
C GLN A 208 14.25 24.70 -49.06
N GLN A 209 14.86 25.47 -48.15
CA GLN A 209 14.94 26.94 -48.04
C GLN A 209 13.68 27.80 -48.20
N GLN A 210 13.43 28.68 -47.22
CA GLN A 210 13.39 30.14 -47.44
C GLN A 210 13.35 30.92 -46.11
N SER A 211 14.36 31.77 -45.91
CA SER A 211 14.29 32.93 -45.03
C SER A 211 13.62 34.09 -45.76
N ASN A 212 12.76 34.87 -45.09
CA ASN A 212 12.86 36.33 -45.10
C ASN A 212 11.97 37.01 -44.07
N ASN A 213 12.53 38.08 -43.53
CA ASN A 213 12.07 38.96 -42.46
C ASN A 213 10.84 39.80 -42.84
N HIS A 214 10.04 40.20 -41.83
CA HIS A 214 9.74 41.62 -41.59
C HIS A 214 9.40 41.91 -40.12
N ARG A 215 10.11 42.90 -39.57
CA ARG A 215 10.00 43.54 -38.24
C ARG A 215 8.91 44.61 -38.18
N ASN A 216 8.35 44.84 -36.99
CA ASN A 216 8.45 46.07 -36.15
C ASN A 216 7.33 46.05 -35.11
N GLY A 217 7.45 46.51 -33.87
CA GLY A 217 8.47 47.22 -33.09
C GLY A 217 7.88 47.41 -31.67
N GLY A 218 8.62 47.22 -30.59
CA GLY A 218 9.45 48.20 -29.87
C GLY A 218 9.81 47.55 -28.52
N GLY A 219 11.07 47.48 -28.09
CA GLY A 219 11.84 48.59 -27.51
C GLY A 219 11.45 48.74 -26.03
N GLN A 220 12.28 48.60 -25.00
CA GLN A 220 13.72 48.83 -24.89
C GLN A 220 14.34 47.98 -23.76
N GLN A 221 15.63 47.69 -23.95
CA GLN A 221 16.61 47.17 -22.99
C GLN A 221 16.80 48.12 -21.81
N GLN A 222 17.12 47.60 -20.62
CA GLN A 222 18.26 48.09 -19.83
C GLN A 222 18.87 46.95 -18.99
N SER A 223 20.12 46.63 -19.31
CA SER A 223 21.10 45.97 -18.46
C SER A 223 21.78 47.01 -17.56
N SER A 224 21.98 46.71 -16.28
CA SER A 224 22.96 47.40 -15.45
C SER A 224 23.60 46.47 -14.42
N ASN A 225 24.91 46.26 -14.58
CA ASN A 225 25.87 45.87 -13.55
C ASN A 225 26.03 47.01 -12.53
N HIS A 226 26.17 46.68 -11.23
CA HIS A 226 26.97 47.34 -10.16
C HIS A 226 26.62 46.61 -8.84
N ARG A 227 27.45 45.79 -8.17
CA ARG A 227 28.74 45.91 -7.45
C ARG A 227 28.77 46.78 -6.18
N ASN A 228 29.39 46.19 -5.14
CA ASN A 228 29.87 46.66 -3.82
C ASN A 228 28.84 46.74 -2.68
N GLY A 229 29.09 46.27 -1.45
CA GLY A 229 30.28 45.74 -0.75
C GLY A 229 29.91 45.63 0.76
N GLY A 230 30.59 44.95 1.68
CA GLY A 230 31.81 44.15 1.67
C GLY A 230 32.15 43.62 3.07
N GLY A 231 33.07 42.62 3.13
CA GLY A 231 34.02 42.30 4.22
C GLY A 231 33.46 41.69 5.52
N GLN A 232 34.10 40.78 6.26
CA GLN A 232 35.47 40.22 6.36
C GLN A 232 35.32 38.73 6.78
N GLN A 233 35.96 37.71 6.21
CA GLN A 233 37.35 37.24 6.30
C GLN A 233 37.97 37.05 7.72
N GLN A 234 38.40 35.79 7.95
CA GLN A 234 39.43 35.26 8.87
C GLN A 234 38.96 35.05 10.33
N SER A 235 39.30 33.99 11.08
CA SER A 235 40.46 33.08 11.02
C SER A 235 40.21 31.81 11.87
N SER A 236 40.93 30.75 11.51
CA SER A 236 41.22 29.53 12.27
C SER A 236 41.64 29.76 13.73
N ASN A 237 41.22 28.86 14.63
CA ASN A 237 41.98 28.51 15.83
C ASN A 237 42.03 26.99 16.00
N HIS A 238 43.19 26.42 15.68
CA HIS A 238 43.70 25.24 16.36
C HIS A 238 44.05 25.63 17.80
N ARG A 239 43.64 24.83 18.79
CA ARG A 239 44.50 24.55 19.95
C ARG A 239 44.21 23.18 20.56
N ASN A 240 45.33 22.55 20.84
CA ASN A 240 45.59 21.24 21.39
C ASN A 240 45.73 21.35 22.91
N GLY A 241 45.40 20.29 23.65
CA GLY A 241 46.05 19.97 24.93
C GLY A 241 45.23 20.08 26.21
N GLY A 242 45.38 19.05 27.05
CA GLY A 242 45.31 19.16 28.52
C GLY A 242 44.27 18.27 29.18
N GLY A 243 44.68 17.10 29.67
CA GLY A 243 43.84 16.21 30.47
C GLY A 243 43.58 16.71 31.89
N GLN A 244 42.73 15.97 32.60
CA GLN A 244 42.72 15.86 34.06
C GLN A 244 42.11 14.50 34.44
N GLN A 245 42.95 13.66 35.08
CA GLN A 245 42.52 12.66 36.05
C GLN A 245 42.03 13.37 37.32
N LEU A 246 41.18 12.67 38.09
CA LEU A 246 40.85 12.76 39.53
C LEU A 246 39.42 12.16 39.62
N GLU A 247 39.05 11.16 40.42
CA GLU A 247 39.64 10.37 41.49
C GLU A 247 38.93 8.99 41.47
#